data_AF-A0A817FE01-F1
#
_entry.id   AF-A0A817FE01-F1
#
_cell.length_a   1.000
_cell.length_b   1.000
_cell.length_c   1.000
_cell.angle_alpha   90.00
_cell.angle_beta   90.00
_cell.angle_gamma   90.00
#
_symmetry.space_group_name_H-M   'P 1'
#
loop_
_entity.id
_entity.type
_entity.pdbx_description
1 polymer ?
#
loop_
_entity_poly.entity_id
_entity_poly.type
_entity_poly.pdbx_seq_one_letter_code
_entity_poly.pdbx_strand_id
1 'polypeptide(L)'
;MSDKSYSAMKPFFRHATVSRNSSYPFISGDTFRAMADHVFDETTDVNKWPERISDIGLGDTVFLGTEVPLIKFFSNVTFNKIRHPFVLITHNSDASVPTRHFRWVLDNEKILAWFASNPDHIHKKLFPIPIGLANARWPHGNVSVFKQAFKFYRKSFSRRTTLLFVNFQVKNNRVQRSKALKWALGLPNVTHSHVTSHELYLRELGNAKFVLSPRGHGLDCHRTWETILMGAVPIVLRSRLDPLFTDAAVLIVDDWNNLSIEYLQSLEYNRLPNEILFAKYWRKRLMDVAKRE
;
A
#
# COMPACT_ATOMS: atom_id res chain seq x y z
N MET A 1 5.27 -15.19 30.68
CA MET A 1 5.56 -14.08 29.74
C MET A 1 5.01 -14.31 28.32
N SER A 2 4.26 -15.40 28.05
CA SER A 2 3.78 -15.77 26.71
C SER A 2 2.39 -15.20 26.35
N ASP A 3 1.37 -15.21 27.22
CA ASP A 3 0.00 -14.89 26.78
C ASP A 3 -0.27 -13.45 26.35
N LYS A 4 0.35 -12.46 27.01
CA LYS A 4 0.13 -11.04 26.66
C LYS A 4 0.72 -10.68 25.30
N SER A 5 1.83 -11.31 24.89
CA SER A 5 2.44 -11.05 23.58
C SER A 5 1.67 -11.70 22.44
N TYR A 6 1.15 -12.92 22.65
CA TYR A 6 0.26 -13.58 21.68
C TYR A 6 -1.04 -12.82 21.48
N SER A 7 -1.69 -12.36 22.55
CA SER A 7 -2.92 -11.55 22.45
C SER A 7 -2.70 -10.26 21.66
N ALA A 8 -1.57 -9.57 21.86
CA ALA A 8 -1.23 -8.37 21.10
C ALA A 8 -1.00 -8.64 19.60
N MET A 9 -0.45 -9.82 19.26
CA MET A 9 -0.18 -10.24 17.88
C MET A 9 -1.39 -10.82 17.15
N LYS A 10 -2.38 -11.37 17.87
CA LYS A 10 -3.55 -12.06 17.28
C LYS A 10 -4.18 -11.31 16.09
N PRO A 11 -4.42 -9.98 16.14
CA PRO A 11 -5.04 -9.28 15.02
C PRO A 11 -4.14 -9.08 13.81
N PHE A 12 -2.84 -9.38 13.87
CA PHE A 12 -1.98 -9.38 12.70
C PHE A 12 -1.89 -10.75 12.01
N PHE A 13 -2.57 -11.77 12.56
CA PHE A 13 -2.58 -13.14 12.03
C PHE A 13 -3.98 -13.80 12.05
N ARG A 14 -5.05 -13.06 12.35
CA ARG A 14 -6.43 -13.57 12.56
C ARG A 14 -6.95 -14.45 11.43
N HIS A 15 -6.64 -14.07 10.19
CA HIS A 15 -7.13 -14.74 8.97
C HIS A 15 -6.01 -15.43 8.19
N ALA A 16 -4.89 -15.75 8.86
CA ALA A 16 -3.73 -16.33 8.20
C ALA A 16 -4.05 -17.72 7.64
N THR A 17 -3.70 -17.94 6.37
CA THR A 17 -3.74 -19.25 5.72
C THR A 17 -2.40 -19.53 5.05
N VAL A 18 -2.23 -20.74 4.50
CA VAL A 18 -1.04 -21.09 3.71
C VAL A 18 -0.84 -20.12 2.54
N SER A 19 -1.92 -19.67 1.91
CA SER A 19 -1.88 -18.79 0.72
C SER A 19 -2.03 -17.30 1.03
N ARG A 20 -2.52 -16.95 2.22
CA ARG A 20 -2.78 -15.56 2.66
C ARG A 20 -2.21 -15.35 4.06
N ASN A 21 -0.93 -15.02 4.14
CA ASN A 21 -0.28 -14.70 5.40
C ASN A 21 0.13 -13.21 5.46
N SER A 22 0.05 -12.66 6.66
CA SER A 22 0.42 -11.29 6.97
C SER A 22 1.92 -11.05 6.76
N SER A 23 2.29 -9.83 6.34
CA SER A 23 3.68 -9.39 6.20
C SER A 23 4.24 -8.73 7.47
N TYR A 24 3.56 -8.91 8.62
CA TYR A 24 3.93 -8.30 9.90
C TYR A 24 5.44 -8.44 10.21
N PRO A 25 6.13 -7.35 10.60
CA PRO A 25 5.58 -6.08 11.08
C PRO A 25 5.25 -5.07 9.97
N PHE A 26 5.56 -5.38 8.71
CA PHE A 26 5.33 -4.46 7.59
C PHE A 26 3.88 -4.51 7.13
N ILE A 27 3.45 -3.44 6.47
CA ILE A 27 2.15 -3.36 5.83
C ILE A 27 2.19 -4.00 4.43
N SER A 28 1.13 -4.75 4.13
CA SER A 28 0.81 -5.34 2.84
C SER A 28 -0.71 -5.54 2.79
N GLY A 29 -1.26 -5.91 1.64
CA GLY A 29 -2.69 -6.19 1.54
C GLY A 29 -3.14 -7.33 2.46
N ASP A 30 -2.34 -8.40 2.56
CA ASP A 30 -2.65 -9.50 3.49
C ASP A 30 -2.44 -9.12 4.97
N THR A 31 -1.66 -8.08 5.26
CA THR A 31 -1.57 -7.51 6.61
C THR A 31 -2.84 -6.71 6.96
N PHE A 32 -3.36 -5.90 6.04
CA PHE A 32 -4.67 -5.24 6.20
C PHE A 32 -5.81 -6.25 6.34
N ARG A 33 -5.79 -7.29 5.50
CA ARG A 33 -6.73 -8.41 5.57
C ARG A 33 -6.71 -9.06 6.94
N ALA A 34 -5.53 -9.34 7.50
CA ALA A 34 -5.41 -9.95 8.82
C ALA A 34 -5.97 -9.07 9.95
N MET A 35 -5.87 -7.74 9.82
CA MET A 35 -6.38 -6.78 10.81
C MET A 35 -7.90 -6.66 10.84
N ALA A 36 -8.59 -7.08 9.77
CA ALA A 36 -10.04 -6.97 9.69
C ALA A 36 -10.75 -7.98 10.59
N ASP A 37 -11.93 -7.63 11.11
CA ASP A 37 -12.81 -8.54 11.86
C ASP A 37 -13.47 -9.54 10.91
N HIS A 38 -13.90 -9.05 9.75
CA HIS A 38 -14.53 -9.86 8.70
C HIS A 38 -13.75 -9.79 7.40
N VAL A 39 -13.73 -10.88 6.63
CA VAL A 39 -13.10 -10.98 5.32
C VAL A 39 -14.10 -11.52 4.31
N PHE A 40 -14.22 -10.82 3.18
CA PHE A 40 -15.02 -11.16 2.01
C PHE A 40 -14.15 -11.00 0.75
N ASP A 41 -13.46 -12.07 0.39
CA ASP A 41 -12.59 -12.12 -0.79
C ASP A 41 -12.65 -13.52 -1.43
N GLU A 42 -11.76 -13.81 -2.37
CA GLU A 42 -11.72 -15.08 -3.09
C GLU A 42 -11.39 -16.30 -2.21
N THR A 43 -10.98 -16.10 -0.96
CA THR A 43 -10.72 -17.19 -0.01
C THR A 43 -11.95 -17.60 0.80
N THR A 44 -13.08 -16.92 0.58
CA THR A 44 -14.31 -17.15 1.33
C THR A 44 -15.44 -17.60 0.42
N ASP A 45 -16.22 -18.56 0.88
CA ASP A 45 -17.37 -19.07 0.12
C ASP A 45 -18.44 -17.98 -0.01
N VAL A 46 -18.61 -17.48 -1.23
CA VAL A 46 -19.58 -16.44 -1.58
C VAL A 46 -21.01 -16.81 -1.19
N ASN A 47 -21.38 -18.09 -1.24
CA ASN A 47 -22.74 -18.52 -0.93
C ASN A 47 -23.06 -18.33 0.55
N LYS A 48 -22.04 -18.27 1.42
CA LYS A 48 -22.17 -18.03 2.86
C LYS A 48 -22.08 -16.54 3.23
N TRP A 49 -21.79 -15.65 2.27
CA TRP A 49 -21.68 -14.22 2.56
C TRP A 49 -22.96 -13.61 3.13
N PRO A 50 -24.18 -13.92 2.62
CA PRO A 50 -25.39 -13.32 3.17
C PRO A 50 -25.63 -13.64 4.65
N GLU A 51 -25.17 -14.79 5.13
CA GLU A 51 -25.26 -15.16 6.55
C GLU A 51 -24.19 -14.43 7.37
N ARG A 52 -22.92 -14.55 6.96
CA ARG A 52 -21.77 -13.92 7.64
C ARG A 52 -21.84 -12.39 7.71
N ILE A 53 -22.47 -11.75 6.73
CA ILE A 53 -22.62 -10.28 6.70
C ILE A 53 -23.63 -9.79 7.73
N SER A 54 -24.54 -10.66 8.16
CA SER A 54 -25.46 -10.35 9.25
C SER A 54 -24.77 -10.30 10.61
N ASP A 55 -23.57 -10.89 10.72
CA ASP A 55 -22.74 -10.89 11.94
C ASP A 55 -21.85 -9.64 12.07
N ILE A 56 -21.86 -8.74 11.09
CA ILE A 56 -21.08 -7.49 11.16
C ILE A 56 -21.68 -6.58 12.25
N GLY A 57 -20.90 -6.37 13.32
CA GLY A 57 -21.22 -5.50 14.43
C GLY A 57 -20.88 -4.03 14.19
N LEU A 58 -21.33 -3.17 15.09
CA LEU A 58 -21.00 -1.74 15.07
C LEU A 58 -19.50 -1.54 15.20
N GLY A 59 -18.92 -0.78 14.26
CA GLY A 59 -17.50 -0.43 14.26
C GLY A 59 -16.57 -1.55 13.79
N ASP A 60 -17.10 -2.73 13.45
CA ASP A 60 -16.30 -3.83 12.92
C ASP A 60 -15.56 -3.41 11.64
N THR A 61 -14.36 -3.94 11.48
CA THR A 61 -13.57 -3.74 10.27
C THR A 61 -13.83 -4.87 9.28
N VAL A 62 -14.19 -4.51 8.04
CA VAL A 62 -14.55 -5.44 6.98
C VAL A 62 -13.54 -5.33 5.85
N PHE A 63 -12.74 -6.37 5.62
CA PHE A 63 -11.90 -6.48 4.43
C PHE A 63 -12.71 -7.04 3.27
N LEU A 64 -12.69 -6.33 2.16
CA LEU A 64 -13.40 -6.67 0.93
C LEU A 64 -12.42 -6.69 -0.24
N GLY A 65 -12.35 -7.83 -0.93
CA GLY A 65 -11.67 -7.91 -2.23
C GLY A 65 -12.32 -6.94 -3.23
N THR A 66 -11.60 -6.57 -4.28
CA THR A 66 -12.15 -5.67 -5.32
C THR A 66 -12.85 -6.46 -6.44
N GLU A 67 -13.40 -5.75 -7.43
CA GLU A 67 -14.04 -6.33 -8.63
C GLU A 67 -15.28 -7.18 -8.29
N VAL A 68 -15.25 -8.49 -8.58
CA VAL A 68 -16.40 -9.41 -8.40
C VAL A 68 -16.88 -9.46 -6.95
N PRO A 69 -16.00 -9.65 -5.94
CA PRO A 69 -16.32 -9.41 -4.53
C PRO A 69 -17.10 -8.13 -4.25
N LEU A 70 -16.68 -6.99 -4.82
CA LEU A 70 -17.26 -5.69 -4.53
C LEU A 70 -18.70 -5.59 -5.06
N ILE A 71 -18.95 -6.12 -6.26
CA ILE A 71 -20.30 -6.22 -6.85
C ILE A 71 -21.20 -7.10 -5.98
N LYS A 72 -20.70 -8.26 -5.54
CA LYS A 72 -21.48 -9.22 -4.75
C LYS A 72 -21.80 -8.69 -3.35
N PHE A 73 -20.84 -8.03 -2.71
CA PHE A 73 -21.00 -7.46 -1.39
C PHE A 73 -22.04 -6.34 -1.37
N PHE A 74 -22.01 -5.44 -2.36
CA PHE A 74 -22.95 -4.32 -2.46
C PHE A 74 -24.25 -4.65 -3.21
N SER A 75 -24.49 -5.91 -3.55
CA SER A 75 -25.79 -6.34 -4.10
C SER A 75 -26.90 -6.21 -3.06
N ASN A 76 -28.14 -6.00 -3.51
CA ASN A 76 -29.31 -5.87 -2.63
C ASN A 76 -29.51 -7.09 -1.72
N VAL A 77 -29.16 -8.29 -2.18
CA VAL A 77 -29.27 -9.54 -1.40
C VAL A 77 -28.36 -9.54 -0.18
N THR A 78 -27.23 -8.85 -0.29
CA THR A 78 -26.15 -8.88 0.69
C THR A 78 -26.15 -7.62 1.55
N PHE A 79 -26.04 -6.44 0.92
CA PHE A 79 -25.84 -5.18 1.62
C PHE A 79 -27.02 -4.77 2.51
N ASN A 80 -28.24 -5.19 2.14
CA ASN A 80 -29.44 -4.92 2.96
C ASN A 80 -29.45 -5.70 4.28
N LYS A 81 -28.65 -6.78 4.39
CA LYS A 81 -28.54 -7.56 5.64
C LYS A 81 -27.61 -6.93 6.67
N ILE A 82 -26.77 -5.96 6.28
CA ILE A 82 -25.94 -5.21 7.22
C ILE A 82 -26.83 -4.32 8.07
N ARG A 83 -26.76 -4.51 9.39
CA ARG A 83 -27.60 -3.78 10.37
C ARG A 83 -26.84 -2.67 11.10
N HIS A 84 -25.52 -2.76 11.15
CA HIS A 84 -24.69 -1.85 11.92
C HIS A 84 -23.67 -1.13 11.03
N PRO A 85 -23.39 0.16 11.31
CA PRO A 85 -22.29 0.85 10.68
C PRO A 85 -20.94 0.19 10.92
N PHE A 86 -20.09 0.15 9.90
CA PHE A 86 -18.81 -0.55 9.92
C PHE A 86 -17.70 0.23 9.19
N VAL A 87 -16.46 -0.20 9.38
CA VAL A 87 -15.29 0.34 8.68
C VAL A 87 -14.92 -0.60 7.52
N LEU A 88 -14.90 -0.09 6.30
CA LEU A 88 -14.57 -0.86 5.10
C LEU A 88 -13.08 -0.75 4.77
N ILE A 89 -12.46 -1.86 4.40
CA ILE A 89 -11.10 -1.93 3.86
C ILE A 89 -11.16 -2.61 2.50
N THR A 90 -10.66 -1.96 1.45
CA THR A 90 -10.50 -2.59 0.12
C THR A 90 -9.05 -2.56 -0.32
N HIS A 91 -8.52 -3.73 -0.66
CA HIS A 91 -7.11 -3.92 -1.02
C HIS A 91 -6.94 -5.14 -1.94
N ASN A 92 -5.69 -5.58 -2.13
CA ASN A 92 -5.26 -6.76 -2.88
C ASN A 92 -5.60 -6.71 -4.38
N SER A 93 -5.71 -5.50 -4.94
CA SER A 93 -5.83 -5.26 -6.37
C SER A 93 -5.19 -3.95 -6.78
N ASP A 94 -4.80 -3.89 -8.06
CA ASP A 94 -4.33 -2.67 -8.72
C ASP A 94 -5.47 -1.71 -9.07
N ALA A 95 -6.73 -2.17 -9.02
CA ALA A 95 -7.90 -1.37 -9.37
C ALA A 95 -8.14 -0.23 -8.36
N SER A 96 -8.43 0.96 -8.89
CA SER A 96 -8.88 2.08 -8.07
C SER A 96 -10.30 1.86 -7.55
N VAL A 97 -10.48 2.02 -6.24
CA VAL A 97 -11.78 1.90 -5.57
C VAL A 97 -11.99 3.07 -4.59
N PRO A 98 -13.21 3.63 -4.49
CA PRO A 98 -14.41 3.30 -5.28
C PRO A 98 -14.27 3.69 -6.76
N THR A 99 -14.76 2.82 -7.65
CA THR A 99 -15.06 3.23 -9.03
C THR A 99 -16.28 4.17 -9.04
N ARG A 100 -16.53 4.85 -10.16
CA ARG A 100 -17.70 5.76 -10.30
C ARG A 100 -19.01 5.08 -9.87
N HIS A 101 -19.18 3.80 -10.15
CA HIS A 101 -20.39 3.04 -9.83
C HIS A 101 -20.60 2.82 -8.32
N PHE A 102 -19.54 2.82 -7.51
CA PHE A 102 -19.62 2.55 -6.08
C PHE A 102 -19.42 3.78 -5.20
N ARG A 103 -19.34 4.99 -5.78
CA ARG A 103 -19.16 6.23 -5.00
C ARG A 103 -20.31 6.50 -4.04
N TRP A 104 -21.54 6.12 -4.39
CA TRP A 104 -22.73 6.28 -3.53
C TRP A 104 -22.59 5.60 -2.16
N VAL A 105 -21.75 4.56 -2.06
CA VAL A 105 -21.47 3.84 -0.82
C VAL A 105 -20.85 4.78 0.23
N LEU A 106 -20.10 5.79 -0.20
CA LEU A 106 -19.46 6.76 0.71
C LEU A 106 -20.48 7.66 1.43
N ASP A 107 -21.65 7.87 0.84
CA ASP A 107 -22.73 8.65 1.44
C ASP A 107 -23.66 7.79 2.32
N ASN A 108 -23.50 6.47 2.28
CA ASN A 108 -24.30 5.56 3.07
C ASN A 108 -23.93 5.65 4.57
N GLU A 109 -24.93 5.68 5.44
CA GLU A 109 -24.77 5.75 6.90
C GLU A 109 -24.08 4.50 7.49
N LYS A 110 -24.20 3.35 6.83
CA LYS A 110 -23.56 2.10 7.27
C LYS A 110 -22.05 2.11 7.06
N ILE A 111 -21.51 3.05 6.28
CA ILE A 111 -20.08 3.21 6.12
C ILE A 111 -19.61 4.29 7.08
N LEU A 112 -18.86 3.90 8.11
CA LEU A 112 -18.19 4.84 9.02
C LEU A 112 -16.96 5.45 8.34
N ALA A 113 -16.16 4.58 7.72
CA ALA A 113 -14.98 4.95 6.95
C ALA A 113 -14.68 3.87 5.92
N TRP A 114 -13.97 4.26 4.87
CA TRP A 114 -13.48 3.40 3.82
C TRP A 114 -11.98 3.62 3.63
N PHE A 115 -11.19 2.66 4.06
CA PHE A 115 -9.76 2.58 3.83
C PHE A 115 -9.49 1.84 2.51
N ALA A 116 -9.00 2.54 1.49
CA ALA A 116 -8.84 1.98 0.15
C ALA A 116 -7.40 2.05 -0.34
N SER A 117 -6.90 0.98 -0.94
CA SER A 117 -5.71 1.06 -1.81
C SER A 117 -6.10 1.69 -3.15
N ASN A 118 -5.20 2.50 -3.73
CA ASN A 118 -5.40 3.12 -5.03
C ASN A 118 -6.65 4.04 -5.22
N PRO A 119 -7.23 4.72 -4.21
CA PRO A 119 -8.41 5.56 -4.45
C PRO A 119 -8.08 6.73 -5.40
N ASP A 120 -8.90 6.88 -6.44
CA ASP A 120 -8.87 8.03 -7.35
C ASP A 120 -10.10 8.92 -7.13
N HIS A 121 -10.35 9.25 -5.86
CA HIS A 121 -11.46 10.08 -5.42
C HIS A 121 -11.14 10.73 -4.07
N ILE A 122 -11.80 11.85 -3.76
CA ILE A 122 -11.68 12.54 -2.48
C ILE A 122 -13.04 12.56 -1.81
N HIS A 123 -13.10 12.09 -0.58
CA HIS A 123 -14.30 12.12 0.25
C HIS A 123 -13.92 12.06 1.74
N LYS A 124 -14.71 12.68 2.63
CA LYS A 124 -14.40 12.75 4.08
C LYS A 124 -14.32 11.37 4.77
N LYS A 125 -15.03 10.38 4.24
CA LYS A 125 -15.00 8.98 4.71
C LYS A 125 -14.00 8.10 3.95
N LEU A 126 -13.32 8.61 2.91
CA LEU A 126 -12.40 7.82 2.10
C LEU A 126 -10.95 8.12 2.50
N PHE A 127 -10.27 7.11 3.01
CA PHE A 127 -8.90 7.21 3.51
C PHE A 127 -7.98 6.36 2.63
N PRO A 128 -7.00 6.95 1.92
CA PRO A 128 -6.02 6.15 1.21
C PRO A 128 -5.17 5.34 2.19
N ILE A 129 -4.91 4.09 1.82
CA ILE A 129 -3.97 3.19 2.51
C ILE A 129 -2.90 2.69 1.54
N PRO A 130 -1.69 2.37 2.03
CA PRO A 130 -0.59 1.90 1.19
C PRO A 130 -0.95 0.58 0.53
N ILE A 131 -0.62 0.41 -0.76
CA ILE A 131 -0.52 -0.94 -1.33
C ILE A 131 0.53 -1.77 -0.57
N GLY A 132 1.52 -1.09 0.03
CA GLY A 132 2.50 -1.67 0.93
C GLY A 132 3.54 -2.53 0.20
N LEU A 133 4.20 -3.41 0.94
CA LEU A 133 5.05 -4.44 0.36
C LEU A 133 4.18 -5.50 -0.31
N ALA A 134 4.75 -6.24 -1.27
CA ALA A 134 4.06 -7.38 -1.85
C ALA A 134 3.69 -8.42 -0.78
N ASN A 135 2.54 -9.07 -0.96
CA ASN A 135 2.09 -10.11 -0.04
C ASN A 135 3.10 -11.27 0.03
N ALA A 136 3.26 -11.85 1.23
CA ALA A 136 4.25 -12.88 1.52
C ALA A 136 4.14 -14.16 0.66
N ARG A 137 2.98 -14.37 0.01
CA ARG A 137 2.77 -15.47 -0.94
C ARG A 137 3.58 -15.34 -2.23
N TRP A 138 4.05 -14.13 -2.56
CA TRP A 138 4.85 -13.87 -3.75
C TRP A 138 6.35 -13.92 -3.43
N PRO A 139 7.21 -14.37 -4.37
CA PRO A 139 8.66 -14.40 -4.15
C PRO A 139 9.26 -13.03 -3.74
N HIS A 140 8.76 -11.94 -4.35
CA HIS A 140 9.16 -10.57 -4.03
C HIS A 140 8.42 -9.98 -2.80
N GLY A 141 7.56 -10.76 -2.14
CA GLY A 141 6.89 -10.42 -0.88
C GLY A 141 7.54 -11.05 0.35
N ASN A 142 8.67 -11.77 0.20
CA ASN A 142 9.30 -12.52 1.28
C ASN A 142 9.76 -11.60 2.43
N VAL A 143 9.06 -11.70 3.57
CA VAL A 143 9.30 -10.87 4.77
C VAL A 143 10.71 -11.02 5.32
N SER A 144 11.29 -12.23 5.26
CA SER A 144 12.65 -12.48 5.75
C SER A 144 13.70 -11.78 4.88
N VAL A 145 13.47 -11.70 3.57
CA VAL A 145 14.34 -10.95 2.65
C VAL A 145 14.27 -9.45 2.96
N PHE A 146 13.06 -8.91 3.17
CA PHE A 146 12.89 -7.51 3.57
C PHE A 146 13.57 -7.18 4.90
N LYS A 147 13.41 -8.03 5.92
CA LYS A 147 14.06 -7.84 7.23
C LYS A 147 15.59 -7.85 7.12
N GLN A 148 16.15 -8.76 6.33
CA GLN A 148 17.59 -8.83 6.10
C GLN A 148 18.08 -7.60 5.34
N ALA A 149 17.44 -7.23 4.23
CA ALA A 149 17.80 -6.06 3.47
C ALA A 149 17.71 -4.77 4.31
N PHE A 150 16.63 -4.60 5.07
CA PHE A 150 16.45 -3.47 5.99
C PHE A 150 17.60 -3.37 6.99
N LYS A 151 18.07 -4.51 7.52
CA LYS A 151 19.17 -4.57 8.49
C LYS A 151 20.54 -4.30 7.86
N PHE A 152 20.82 -4.86 6.68
CA PHE A 152 22.17 -4.93 6.14
C PHE A 152 22.47 -3.96 5.00
N TYR A 153 21.45 -3.56 4.23
CA TYR A 153 21.65 -2.76 3.01
C TYR A 153 21.17 -1.32 3.12
N ARG A 154 20.34 -1.00 4.13
CA ARG A 154 19.85 0.37 4.34
C ARG A 154 20.99 1.30 4.82
N LYS A 155 21.29 2.33 4.03
CA LYS A 155 22.29 3.36 4.37
C LYS A 155 21.62 4.68 4.77
N SER A 156 22.32 5.55 5.52
CA SER A 156 21.88 6.94 5.69
C SER A 156 21.93 7.68 4.35
N PHE A 157 21.10 8.72 4.18
CA PHE A 157 20.98 9.44 2.90
C PHE A 157 22.34 9.95 2.37
N SER A 158 23.18 10.51 3.24
CA SER A 158 24.51 11.02 2.91
C SER A 158 25.53 9.94 2.49
N ARG A 159 25.32 8.67 2.84
CA ARG A 159 26.23 7.55 2.52
C ARG A 159 25.88 6.82 1.22
N ARG A 160 24.88 7.31 0.51
CA ARG A 160 24.36 6.70 -0.73
C ARG A 160 25.09 7.27 -1.92
N THR A 161 25.58 6.40 -2.81
CA THR A 161 26.38 6.81 -3.96
C THR A 161 25.59 6.90 -5.25
N THR A 162 24.45 6.20 -5.35
CA THR A 162 23.56 6.30 -6.51
C THR A 162 22.63 7.50 -6.31
N LEU A 163 22.71 8.51 -7.17
CA LEU A 163 21.81 9.67 -7.07
C LEU A 163 20.38 9.29 -7.45
N LEU A 164 20.18 8.77 -8.67
CA LEU A 164 18.89 8.36 -9.20
C LEU A 164 18.94 6.91 -9.68
N PHE A 165 18.06 6.08 -9.13
CA PHE A 165 17.88 4.69 -9.53
C PHE A 165 16.56 4.51 -10.27
N VAL A 166 16.62 3.83 -11.42
CA VAL A 166 15.47 3.56 -12.28
C VAL A 166 15.28 2.06 -12.42
N ASN A 167 14.10 1.60 -11.99
CA ASN A 167 13.81 0.18 -11.99
C ASN A 167 12.31 -0.11 -12.10
N PHE A 168 11.83 -0.27 -13.34
CA PHE A 168 10.46 -0.68 -13.59
C PHE A 168 10.29 -1.25 -14.99
N GLN A 169 9.26 -2.07 -15.17
CA GLN A 169 8.88 -2.57 -16.49
C GLN A 169 7.92 -1.60 -17.18
N VAL A 170 8.28 -1.10 -18.36
CA VAL A 170 7.47 -0.15 -19.15
C VAL A 170 6.10 -0.71 -19.48
N LYS A 171 5.99 -2.03 -19.75
CA LYS A 171 4.73 -2.68 -20.16
C LYS A 171 3.57 -2.52 -19.18
N ASN A 172 3.84 -2.35 -17.88
CA ASN A 172 2.78 -2.26 -16.87
C ASN A 172 2.04 -0.91 -16.91
N ASN A 173 2.62 0.11 -17.56
CA ASN A 173 1.96 1.37 -17.87
C ASN A 173 2.76 2.10 -18.96
N ARG A 174 2.54 1.73 -20.23
CA ARG A 174 3.35 2.23 -21.36
C ARG A 174 3.37 3.76 -21.44
N VAL A 175 2.24 4.42 -21.20
CA VAL A 175 2.14 5.89 -21.32
C VAL A 175 3.00 6.58 -20.26
N GLN A 176 2.82 6.24 -18.99
CA GLN A 176 3.52 6.93 -17.90
C GLN A 176 4.99 6.49 -17.79
N ARG A 177 5.26 5.19 -17.92
CA ARG A 177 6.60 4.63 -17.73
C ARG A 177 7.55 4.91 -18.89
N SER A 178 7.07 4.99 -20.13
CA SER A 178 7.92 5.41 -21.25
C SER A 178 8.35 6.87 -21.11
N LYS A 179 7.46 7.76 -20.66
CA LYS A 179 7.80 9.17 -20.39
C LYS A 179 8.86 9.27 -19.28
N ALA A 180 8.63 8.59 -18.16
CA ALA A 180 9.55 8.57 -17.02
C ALA A 180 10.94 8.01 -17.41
N LEU A 181 10.96 6.89 -18.14
CA LEU A 181 12.22 6.28 -18.58
C LEU A 181 12.96 7.17 -19.58
N LYS A 182 12.26 7.74 -20.57
CA LYS A 182 12.86 8.67 -21.54
C LYS A 182 13.51 9.86 -20.85
N TRP A 183 12.80 10.47 -19.90
CA TRP A 183 13.35 11.57 -19.10
C TRP A 183 14.61 11.14 -18.35
N ALA A 184 14.56 10.03 -17.61
CA ALA A 184 15.68 9.60 -16.79
C ALA A 184 16.91 9.22 -17.62
N LEU A 185 16.74 8.57 -18.78
CA LEU A 185 17.85 8.25 -19.68
C LEU A 185 18.47 9.47 -20.36
N GLY A 186 17.80 10.63 -20.32
CA GLY A 186 18.35 11.91 -20.78
C GLY A 186 19.28 12.58 -19.76
N LEU A 187 19.35 12.07 -18.52
CA LEU A 187 20.19 12.63 -17.47
C LEU A 187 21.55 11.91 -17.39
N PRO A 188 22.63 12.62 -17.04
CA PRO A 188 23.92 11.98 -16.77
C PRO A 188 23.85 11.13 -15.49
N ASN A 189 24.66 10.07 -15.43
CA ASN A 189 24.91 9.26 -14.21
C ASN A 189 23.66 8.61 -13.57
N VAL A 190 22.67 8.22 -14.38
CA VAL A 190 21.50 7.46 -13.91
C VAL A 190 21.81 5.97 -13.88
N THR A 191 21.52 5.32 -12.75
CA THR A 191 21.59 3.85 -12.65
C THR A 191 20.27 3.25 -13.11
N HIS A 192 20.25 2.71 -14.33
CA HIS A 192 19.12 1.95 -14.85
C HIS A 192 19.47 0.46 -14.82
N SER A 193 18.66 -0.34 -14.12
CA SER A 193 18.89 -1.78 -13.98
C SER A 193 17.70 -2.59 -14.48
N HIS A 194 18.00 -3.62 -15.27
CA HIS A 194 17.09 -4.71 -15.57
C HIS A 194 17.30 -5.79 -14.50
N VAL A 195 16.45 -5.80 -13.47
CA VAL A 195 16.57 -6.52 -12.19
C VAL A 195 17.01 -7.99 -12.30
N THR A 196 18.00 -8.36 -11.47
CA THR A 196 18.36 -9.71 -11.01
C THR A 196 17.64 -10.03 -9.69
N SER A 197 18.06 -10.95 -8.81
CA SER A 197 17.28 -11.36 -7.62
C SER A 197 16.67 -10.21 -6.77
N HIS A 198 15.54 -10.46 -6.10
CA HIS A 198 14.86 -9.46 -5.26
C HIS A 198 15.80 -8.83 -4.21
N GLU A 199 16.71 -9.62 -3.64
CA GLU A 199 17.70 -9.14 -2.69
C GLU A 199 18.64 -8.08 -3.29
N LEU A 200 19.16 -8.33 -4.50
CA LEU A 200 20.05 -7.40 -5.19
C LEU A 200 19.32 -6.10 -5.51
N TYR A 201 18.05 -6.18 -5.93
CA TYR A 201 17.21 -5.00 -6.11
C TYR A 201 17.07 -4.17 -4.81
N LEU A 202 16.77 -4.81 -3.67
CA LEU A 202 16.68 -4.09 -2.39
C LEU A 202 18.03 -3.49 -1.98
N ARG A 203 19.14 -4.16 -2.30
CA ARG A 203 20.49 -3.62 -2.06
C ARG A 203 20.74 -2.33 -2.85
N GLU A 204 20.36 -2.30 -4.13
CA GLU A 204 20.46 -1.08 -4.95
C GLU A 204 19.57 0.04 -4.41
N LEU A 205 18.34 -0.25 -3.97
CA LEU A 205 17.49 0.73 -3.29
C LEU A 205 18.15 1.30 -2.02
N GLY A 206 18.85 0.45 -1.26
CA GLY A 206 19.60 0.85 -0.06
C GLY A 206 20.77 1.80 -0.35
N ASN A 207 21.25 1.81 -1.60
CA ASN A 207 22.35 2.64 -2.07
C ASN A 207 21.92 3.88 -2.87
N ALA A 208 20.63 4.00 -3.21
CA ALA A 208 20.08 5.09 -4.02
C ALA A 208 19.50 6.23 -3.17
N LYS A 209 19.84 7.49 -3.46
CA LYS A 209 19.21 8.66 -2.83
C LYS A 209 17.75 8.78 -3.28
N PHE A 210 17.53 8.76 -4.59
CA PHE A 210 16.20 8.85 -5.21
C PHE A 210 15.89 7.64 -6.08
N VAL A 211 14.62 7.26 -6.14
CA VAL A 211 14.13 6.16 -6.97
C VAL A 211 12.93 6.60 -7.78
N LEU A 212 12.98 6.43 -9.09
CA LEU A 212 11.86 6.79 -9.96
C LEU A 212 10.70 5.79 -9.78
N SER A 213 9.56 6.27 -9.29
CA SER A 213 8.38 5.43 -9.02
C SER A 213 7.14 5.89 -9.79
N PRO A 214 7.17 5.82 -11.13
CA PRO A 214 5.98 6.10 -11.94
C PRO A 214 4.91 5.04 -11.67
N ARG A 215 3.65 5.45 -11.84
CA ARG A 215 2.47 4.59 -11.68
C ARG A 215 2.60 3.29 -12.48
N GLY A 216 2.05 2.23 -11.92
CA GLY A 216 1.94 0.91 -12.56
C GLY A 216 0.55 0.73 -13.17
N HIS A 217 -0.01 -0.45 -12.96
CA HIS A 217 -1.42 -0.70 -13.25
C HIS A 217 -2.31 0.20 -12.38
N GLY A 218 -2.02 0.29 -11.08
CA GLY A 218 -2.65 1.21 -10.14
C GLY A 218 -1.90 2.54 -9.97
N LEU A 219 -2.50 3.43 -9.17
CA LEU A 219 -1.92 4.71 -8.77
C LEU A 219 -0.68 4.54 -7.88
N ASP A 220 -0.73 3.57 -6.97
CA ASP A 220 0.33 3.20 -6.04
C ASP A 220 1.20 2.07 -6.63
N CYS A 221 2.39 1.88 -6.08
CA CYS A 221 3.34 0.85 -6.49
C CYS A 221 4.05 0.25 -5.28
N HIS A 222 4.25 -1.08 -5.25
CA HIS A 222 5.11 -1.74 -4.25
C HIS A 222 6.49 -1.09 -4.18
N ARG A 223 7.06 -0.70 -5.33
CA ARG A 223 8.35 0.03 -5.42
C ARG A 223 8.39 1.28 -4.55
N THR A 224 7.30 2.04 -4.44
CA THR A 224 7.26 3.23 -3.57
C THR A 224 7.53 2.84 -2.12
N TRP A 225 6.86 1.79 -1.63
CA TRP A 225 6.99 1.31 -0.25
C TRP A 225 8.33 0.61 0.01
N GLU A 226 8.83 -0.17 -0.94
CA GLU A 226 10.17 -0.78 -0.88
C GLU A 226 11.27 0.30 -0.83
N THR A 227 11.10 1.38 -1.60
CA THR A 227 12.01 2.53 -1.61
C THR A 227 12.06 3.21 -0.24
N ILE A 228 10.89 3.51 0.35
CA ILE A 228 10.79 4.12 1.69
C ILE A 228 11.39 3.16 2.75
N LEU A 229 11.11 1.86 2.63
CA LEU A 229 11.64 0.82 3.52
C LEU A 229 13.17 0.74 3.45
N MET A 230 13.76 0.92 2.27
CA MET A 230 15.21 0.97 2.10
C MET A 230 15.80 2.37 2.36
N GLY A 231 14.96 3.35 2.69
CA GLY A 231 15.32 4.70 3.14
C GLY A 231 15.66 5.67 2.02
N ALA A 232 15.37 5.27 0.78
CA ALA A 232 15.46 6.14 -0.38
C ALA A 232 14.20 7.00 -0.47
N VAL A 233 14.26 8.05 -1.28
CA VAL A 233 13.13 8.94 -1.55
C VAL A 233 12.50 8.53 -2.89
N PRO A 234 11.30 7.95 -2.92
CA PRO A 234 10.61 7.71 -4.17
C PRO A 234 10.18 9.03 -4.80
N ILE A 235 10.36 9.14 -6.11
CA ILE A 235 9.84 10.23 -6.92
C ILE A 235 8.57 9.74 -7.62
N VAL A 236 7.44 10.41 -7.36
CA VAL A 236 6.12 10.05 -7.89
C VAL A 236 5.48 11.26 -8.58
N LEU A 237 4.55 10.99 -9.49
CA LEU A 237 3.70 12.05 -10.07
C LEU A 237 2.55 12.38 -9.12
N ARG A 238 2.20 13.67 -9.06
CA ARG A 238 1.02 14.23 -8.39
C ARG A 238 -0.24 13.40 -8.64
N SER A 239 -1.04 13.18 -7.61
CA SER A 239 -2.18 12.26 -7.66
C SER A 239 -3.21 12.51 -6.56
N ARG A 240 -4.32 11.78 -6.59
CA ARG A 240 -5.24 11.71 -5.44
C ARG A 240 -4.67 10.92 -4.26
N LEU A 241 -3.53 10.22 -4.42
CA LEU A 241 -2.83 9.53 -3.35
C LEU A 241 -1.90 10.44 -2.55
N ASP A 242 -1.65 11.67 -2.96
CA ASP A 242 -0.70 12.56 -2.28
C ASP A 242 -0.93 12.68 -0.76
N PRO A 243 -2.18 12.70 -0.24
CA PRO A 243 -2.43 12.71 1.21
C PRO A 243 -1.83 11.50 1.96
N LEU A 244 -1.63 10.36 1.28
CA LEU A 244 -1.00 9.16 1.83
C LEU A 244 0.48 9.36 2.16
N PHE A 245 1.13 10.29 1.46
CA PHE A 245 2.56 10.54 1.57
C PHE A 245 2.91 11.70 2.53
N THR A 246 1.92 12.34 3.14
CA THR A 246 2.11 13.49 4.05
C THR A 246 3.12 13.20 5.17
N ASP A 247 3.13 11.96 5.68
CA ASP A 247 4.01 11.51 6.76
C ASP A 247 5.23 10.70 6.25
N ALA A 248 5.56 10.76 4.96
CA ALA A 248 6.70 10.07 4.37
C ALA A 248 7.55 10.97 3.49
N ALA A 249 8.83 10.62 3.38
CA ALA A 249 9.71 11.30 2.45
C ALA A 249 9.48 10.78 1.04
N VAL A 250 8.60 11.46 0.31
CA VAL A 250 8.27 11.19 -1.08
C VAL A 250 8.40 12.52 -1.84
N LEU A 251 9.13 12.50 -2.95
CA LEU A 251 9.24 13.65 -3.83
C LEU A 251 8.10 13.61 -4.86
N ILE A 252 7.08 14.42 -4.63
CA ILE A 252 5.92 14.52 -5.52
C ILE A 252 6.17 15.63 -6.55
N VAL A 253 6.08 15.31 -7.84
CA VAL A 253 6.26 16.25 -8.94
C VAL A 253 5.05 16.26 -9.88
N ASP A 254 4.80 17.39 -10.52
CA ASP A 254 3.69 17.52 -11.49
C ASP A 254 4.09 16.96 -12.87
N ASP A 255 5.35 17.13 -13.28
CA ASP A 255 5.93 16.55 -14.48
C ASP A 255 7.40 16.15 -14.24
N TRP A 256 7.90 15.13 -14.95
CA TRP A 256 9.29 14.68 -14.83
C TRP A 256 10.28 15.77 -15.24
N ASN A 257 9.91 16.64 -16.20
CA ASN A 257 10.76 17.73 -16.67
C ASN A 257 10.95 18.85 -15.64
N ASN A 258 10.22 18.85 -14.52
CA ASN A 258 10.48 19.75 -13.40
C ASN A 258 11.69 19.34 -12.54
N LEU A 259 12.36 18.23 -12.89
CA LEU A 259 13.51 17.71 -12.16
C LEU A 259 14.80 17.87 -12.98
N SER A 260 15.85 18.31 -12.30
CA SER A 260 17.23 18.31 -12.80
C SER A 260 18.15 17.59 -11.81
N ILE A 261 19.36 17.22 -12.26
CA ILE A 261 20.36 16.59 -11.39
C ILE A 261 20.79 17.54 -10.27
N GLU A 262 20.96 18.82 -10.57
CA GLU A 262 21.35 19.86 -9.64
C GLU A 262 20.28 20.04 -8.55
N TYR A 263 19.00 20.03 -8.95
CA TYR A 263 17.90 20.07 -7.99
C TYR A 263 17.93 18.84 -7.07
N LEU A 264 18.04 17.63 -7.62
CA LEU A 264 18.13 16.41 -6.80
C LEU A 264 19.35 16.42 -5.86
N GLN A 265 20.49 16.93 -6.31
CA GLN A 265 21.70 17.06 -5.50
C GLN A 265 21.57 18.10 -4.37
N SER A 266 20.75 19.13 -4.57
CA SER A 266 20.49 20.17 -3.56
C SER A 266 19.60 19.67 -2.40
N LEU A 267 18.87 18.57 -2.61
CA LEU A 267 17.96 18.02 -1.62
C LEU A 267 18.69 17.11 -0.62
N GLU A 268 18.45 17.32 0.67
CA GLU A 268 18.97 16.50 1.76
C GLU A 268 17.85 16.02 2.67
N TYR A 269 17.94 14.76 3.13
CA TYR A 269 16.90 14.10 3.91
C TYR A 269 17.49 13.46 5.17
N ASN A 270 17.27 14.10 6.33
CA ASN A 270 17.94 13.74 7.60
C ASN A 270 17.17 12.69 8.44
N ARG A 271 15.85 12.58 8.27
CA ARG A 271 15.01 11.61 8.99
C ARG A 271 13.76 11.34 8.17
N LEU A 272 13.47 10.07 7.88
CA LEU A 272 12.22 9.69 7.22
C LEU A 272 11.32 9.04 8.27
N PRO A 273 10.19 9.66 8.65
CA PRO A 273 9.18 8.96 9.42
C PRO A 273 8.71 7.79 8.58
N ASN A 274 8.82 6.59 9.15
CA ASN A 274 8.55 5.34 8.44
C ASN A 274 7.42 4.56 9.11
N GLU A 275 6.72 5.15 10.08
CA GLU A 275 5.67 4.47 10.83
C GLU A 275 4.57 3.93 9.91
N ILE A 276 4.30 4.65 8.80
CA ILE A 276 3.33 4.25 7.78
C ILE A 276 3.69 2.93 7.06
N LEU A 277 4.93 2.44 7.18
CA LEU A 277 5.31 1.11 6.67
C LEU A 277 4.89 -0.02 7.59
N PHE A 278 4.49 0.27 8.83
CA PHE A 278 4.30 -0.74 9.86
C PHE A 278 2.83 -0.94 10.20
N ALA A 279 2.47 -2.21 10.38
CA ALA A 279 1.09 -2.64 10.67
C ALA A 279 0.50 -1.94 11.91
N LYS A 280 1.33 -1.67 12.92
CA LYS A 280 0.88 -1.03 14.17
C LYS A 280 0.31 0.37 13.95
N TYR A 281 0.92 1.17 13.07
CA TYR A 281 0.43 2.52 12.75
C TYR A 281 -0.98 2.45 12.17
N TRP A 282 -1.18 1.61 11.17
CA TRP A 282 -2.48 1.46 10.50
C TRP A 282 -3.54 0.84 11.38
N ARG A 283 -3.19 -0.15 12.20
CA ARG A 283 -4.12 -0.73 13.18
C ARG A 283 -4.63 0.31 14.15
N LYS A 284 -3.75 1.19 14.65
CA LYS A 284 -4.15 2.30 15.52
C LYS A 284 -5.16 3.20 14.81
N ARG A 285 -4.88 3.61 13.56
CA ARG A 285 -5.81 4.45 12.77
C ARG A 285 -7.16 3.79 12.52
N LEU A 286 -7.18 2.50 12.20
CA LEU A 286 -8.43 1.73 12.05
C LEU A 286 -9.25 1.74 13.34
N MET A 287 -8.61 1.46 14.48
CA MET A 287 -9.28 1.45 15.79
C MET A 287 -9.74 2.85 16.24
N ASP A 288 -8.97 3.89 15.96
CA ASP A 288 -9.32 5.26 16.33
C ASP A 288 -10.56 5.75 15.57
N VAL A 289 -10.77 5.27 14.33
CA VAL A 289 -11.96 5.58 13.55
C VAL A 289 -13.17 4.76 14.00
N ALA A 290 -12.96 3.47 14.32
CA ALA A 290 -14.03 2.60 14.82
C ALA A 290 -14.61 3.03 16.19
N LYS A 291 -13.87 3.81 16.98
CA LYS A 291 -14.25 4.24 18.35
C LYS A 291 -14.88 5.64 18.44
N ARG A 292 -14.90 6.41 17.35
CA ARG A 292 -15.34 7.83 17.35
C ARG A 292 -16.84 8.03 17.20
N GLU A 293 -17.62 6.95 17.22
CA GLU A 293 -19.09 6.90 17.10
C GLU A 293 -19.63 5.97 18.18
#